data_AF-A0A067DRS1-F1
#
_entry.id   AF-A0A067DRS1-F1
#
_cell.length_a   1.000
_cell.length_b   1.000
_cell.length_c   1.000
_cell.angle_alpha   90.00
_cell.angle_beta   90.00
_cell.angle_gamma   90.00
#
_symmetry.space_group_name_H-M   'P 1'
#
loop_
_entity.id
_entity.type
_entity.pdbx_description
1 polymer ?
#
loop_
_entity_poly.entity_id
_entity_poly.type
_entity_poly.pdbx_seq_one_letter_code
_entity_poly.pdbx_strand_id
1 'polypeptide(L)'
;MFDPSHTVCSFIQSRGRARMQNSDYLLMLKRYFKPTPKFDINKEMGICTLYLPNNCPIQTVIAQGNIKTLKQTACLEACKKLHQIGALTDNLLPDVVVEEHDAQKHGNEPYDAEHPIYFPPELVNQCPQDTKITYHCYLIELKQNFNYDIPAHDIVLAVRTELESEIKKVNFDLEVDRGRLTVNLKHLGKIQLTPDKVLLCRRFQIALFRVIMDHNLDKLNEILKGLWLRDNLEIDYLLLPASEQSIDWEPVASLSFPCDIGLKHHKNCSTMSNARVVQTKSGPLCTCMIYNSVVCTPHSGQIYYITGVLGHLNANSLFTRNDGGAITYKKHYEERYGIQLCFDQELLLNGRRIFHAQNYLSKCRQEKQREPSKISFELPPELCRIIMGPMSLSTFYSFTFVPSIMHRLQSLLLAVNLKNMLLDHCMQNVTIPTSKVLEAITTKKCQEGFHLESLETLGDSFLKYAASQQLFKTYQNHHEGLLSVKKDRIISNAALCKLGCDHKLP
;
A
#
# COMPACT_ATOMS: atom_id res chain seq x y z
N MET A 1 -32.07 -19.58 7.59
CA MET A 1 -30.59 -19.45 7.64
C MET A 1 -30.06 -20.78 7.13
N PHE A 2 -29.49 -20.78 5.93
CA PHE A 2 -29.10 -21.99 5.19
C PHE A 2 -27.68 -22.47 5.52
N ASP A 3 -26.97 -21.78 6.43
CA ASP A 3 -25.64 -22.17 6.86
C ASP A 3 -25.67 -22.93 8.20
N PRO A 4 -24.91 -24.04 8.33
CA PRO A 4 -24.81 -24.80 9.56
C PRO A 4 -24.15 -23.98 10.68
N SER A 5 -24.68 -24.09 11.91
CA SER A 5 -24.13 -23.37 13.08
C SER A 5 -22.79 -23.96 13.50
N HIS A 6 -21.76 -23.11 13.60
CA HIS A 6 -20.39 -23.52 13.94
C HIS A 6 -20.17 -23.79 15.43
N THR A 7 -21.02 -23.25 16.30
CA THR A 7 -20.90 -23.39 17.77
C THR A 7 -22.25 -23.59 18.46
N VAL A 8 -22.26 -24.24 19.62
CA VAL A 8 -23.49 -24.51 20.41
C VAL A 8 -24.23 -23.21 20.80
N CYS A 9 -23.50 -22.13 21.09
CA CYS A 9 -24.10 -20.82 21.38
C CYS A 9 -24.84 -20.22 20.16
N SER A 10 -24.26 -20.33 18.96
CA SER A 10 -24.91 -19.88 17.71
C SER A 10 -26.15 -20.72 17.37
N PHE A 11 -26.11 -22.02 17.67
CA PHE A 11 -27.26 -22.91 17.55
C PHE A 11 -28.42 -22.48 18.47
N ILE A 12 -28.14 -22.19 19.75
CA ILE A 12 -29.17 -21.76 20.72
C ILE A 12 -29.82 -20.44 20.31
N GLN A 13 -29.04 -19.47 19.80
CA GLN A 13 -29.58 -18.20 19.28
C GLN A 13 -30.47 -18.39 18.04
N SER A 14 -30.18 -19.39 17.20
CA SER A 14 -31.02 -19.72 16.03
C SER A 14 -32.37 -20.35 16.42
N ARG A 15 -32.43 -21.12 17.52
CA ARG A 15 -33.67 -21.73 18.04
C ARG A 15 -34.70 -20.71 18.50
N GLY A 16 -34.27 -19.56 19.02
CA GLY A 16 -35.15 -18.49 19.53
C GLY A 16 -35.97 -17.74 18.47
N ARG A 17 -35.77 -18.04 17.18
CA ARG A 17 -36.50 -17.40 16.06
C ARG A 17 -37.77 -18.14 15.65
N ALA A 18 -37.94 -19.41 16.03
CA ALA A 18 -39.19 -20.14 15.83
C ALA A 18 -40.07 -19.96 17.07
N ARG A 19 -41.17 -19.20 16.92
CA ARG A 19 -42.02 -18.74 18.05
C ARG A 19 -43.44 -19.33 18.08
N MET A 20 -43.73 -20.39 17.30
CA MET A 20 -45.04 -21.05 17.30
C MET A 20 -44.94 -22.48 17.84
N GLN A 21 -45.90 -22.89 18.66
CA GLN A 21 -46.06 -24.28 19.07
C GLN A 21 -46.28 -25.14 17.82
N ASN A 22 -45.55 -26.27 17.72
CA ASN A 22 -45.49 -27.20 16.57
C ASN A 22 -44.68 -26.73 15.35
N SER A 23 -43.66 -25.89 15.54
CA SER A 23 -42.69 -25.62 14.46
C SER A 23 -41.65 -26.74 14.38
N ASP A 24 -41.48 -27.32 13.18
CA ASP A 24 -40.47 -28.33 12.89
C ASP A 24 -39.09 -27.70 12.69
N TYR A 25 -38.07 -28.27 13.34
CA TYR A 25 -36.69 -27.81 13.22
C TYR A 25 -35.90 -28.73 12.27
N LEU A 26 -35.39 -28.15 11.19
CA LEU A 26 -34.46 -28.83 10.27
C LEU A 26 -33.01 -28.58 10.71
N LEU A 27 -32.34 -29.64 11.19
CA LEU A 27 -30.94 -29.60 11.58
C LEU A 27 -30.08 -30.18 10.46
N MET A 28 -29.32 -29.33 9.76
CA MET A 28 -28.31 -29.79 8.80
C MET A 28 -27.02 -30.17 9.55
N LEU A 29 -26.70 -31.47 9.61
CA LEU A 29 -25.47 -32.01 10.18
C LEU A 29 -24.41 -32.17 9.08
N LYS A 30 -23.16 -31.76 9.36
CA LYS A 30 -22.02 -31.81 8.44
C LYS A 30 -21.52 -33.23 8.11
N ARG A 31 -22.07 -34.27 8.75
CA ARG A 31 -21.72 -35.66 8.47
C ARG A 31 -22.76 -36.23 7.53
N TYR A 32 -22.33 -36.67 6.35
CA TYR A 32 -23.12 -37.50 5.45
C TYR A 32 -23.88 -38.52 6.28
N PHE A 33 -25.21 -38.51 6.19
CA PHE A 33 -26.03 -39.63 6.63
C PHE A 33 -25.38 -40.87 6.00
N LYS A 34 -25.08 -41.90 6.79
CA LYS A 34 -24.55 -43.18 6.30
C LYS A 34 -25.74 -44.12 6.20
N PRO A 35 -26.51 -44.16 5.10
CA PRO A 35 -27.58 -45.15 5.02
C PRO A 35 -26.91 -46.52 5.06
N THR A 36 -27.36 -47.37 5.97
CA THR A 36 -26.98 -48.78 5.93
C THR A 36 -27.78 -49.44 4.81
N PRO A 37 -27.16 -50.28 3.98
CA PRO A 37 -27.88 -51.04 2.96
C PRO A 37 -28.97 -51.90 3.60
N LYS A 38 -30.14 -51.97 2.95
CA LYS A 38 -31.29 -52.75 3.43
C LYS A 38 -31.42 -54.03 2.60
N PHE A 39 -31.73 -55.14 3.27
CA PHE A 39 -31.96 -56.42 2.62
C PHE A 39 -33.45 -56.75 2.67
N ASP A 40 -34.02 -57.07 1.53
CA ASP A 40 -35.33 -57.71 1.43
C ASP A 40 -35.13 -59.16 0.95
N ILE A 41 -35.63 -60.12 1.73
CA ILE A 41 -35.33 -61.54 1.54
C ILE A 41 -36.65 -62.29 1.38
N ASN A 42 -36.89 -62.77 0.17
CA ASN A 42 -37.96 -63.71 -0.09
C ASN A 42 -37.43 -65.15 0.08
N LYS A 43 -37.70 -65.73 1.26
CA LYS A 43 -37.21 -67.06 1.65
C LYS A 43 -37.81 -68.20 0.81
N GLU A 44 -39.04 -68.03 0.31
CA GLU A 44 -39.75 -69.06 -0.47
C GLU A 44 -39.19 -69.18 -1.88
N MET A 45 -38.78 -68.05 -2.47
CA MET A 45 -38.23 -67.97 -3.82
C MET A 45 -36.70 -68.05 -3.85
N GLY A 46 -36.02 -68.02 -2.69
CA GLY A 46 -34.56 -67.98 -2.60
C GLY A 46 -33.96 -66.70 -3.21
N ILE A 47 -34.69 -65.58 -3.17
CA ILE A 47 -34.30 -64.29 -3.76
C ILE A 47 -33.98 -63.28 -2.66
N CYS A 48 -32.86 -62.57 -2.81
CA CYS A 48 -32.50 -61.43 -1.97
C CYS A 48 -32.33 -60.18 -2.82
N THR A 49 -33.08 -59.13 -2.47
CA THR A 49 -32.95 -57.78 -3.04
C THR A 49 -32.19 -56.90 -2.05
N LEU A 50 -30.99 -56.49 -2.43
CA LEU A 50 -30.18 -55.53 -1.71
C LEU A 50 -30.51 -54.12 -2.19
N TYR A 51 -31.01 -53.28 -1.29
CA TYR A 51 -31.22 -51.85 -1.51
C TYR A 51 -30.02 -51.09 -0.97
N LEU A 52 -29.30 -50.44 -1.87
CA LEU A 52 -28.15 -49.61 -1.56
C LEU A 52 -28.59 -48.17 -1.25
N PRO A 53 -27.78 -47.42 -0.50
CA PRO A 53 -27.98 -46.00 -0.20
C PRO A 53 -28.31 -45.16 -1.45
N ASN A 54 -29.09 -44.08 -1.31
CA ASN A 54 -29.35 -43.14 -2.42
C ASN A 54 -28.06 -42.51 -2.99
N ASN A 55 -26.98 -42.49 -2.21
CA ASN A 55 -25.68 -41.97 -2.63
C ASN A 55 -24.87 -43.00 -3.46
N CYS A 56 -25.39 -44.22 -3.65
CA CYS A 56 -24.74 -45.27 -4.40
C CYS A 56 -25.20 -45.23 -5.87
N PRO A 57 -24.28 -45.38 -6.86
CA PRO A 57 -24.64 -45.35 -8.28
C PRO A 57 -25.59 -46.48 -8.71
N ILE A 58 -25.64 -47.56 -7.92
CA ILE A 58 -26.60 -48.66 -8.08
C ILE A 58 -27.56 -48.61 -6.89
N GLN A 59 -28.86 -48.59 -7.15
CA GLN A 59 -29.88 -48.58 -6.08
C GLN A 59 -30.29 -49.98 -5.62
N THR A 60 -30.36 -50.95 -6.54
CA THR A 60 -30.84 -52.30 -6.23
C THR A 60 -29.99 -53.40 -6.88
N VAL A 61 -29.74 -54.47 -6.13
CA VAL A 61 -29.06 -55.68 -6.61
C VAL A 61 -29.87 -56.90 -6.20
N ILE A 62 -30.22 -57.74 -7.17
CA ILE A 62 -30.99 -58.97 -6.96
C ILE A 62 -30.04 -60.16 -7.10
N ALA A 63 -30.07 -61.07 -6.13
CA ALA A 63 -29.32 -62.32 -6.17
C ALA A 63 -30.19 -63.52 -5.79
N GLN A 64 -29.92 -64.66 -6.41
CA GLN A 64 -30.57 -65.95 -6.16
C GLN A 64 -29.56 -66.96 -5.63
N GLY A 65 -29.97 -67.81 -4.68
CA GLY A 65 -29.07 -68.82 -4.13
C GLY A 65 -29.56 -69.49 -2.85
N ASN A 66 -28.66 -70.21 -2.18
CA ASN A 66 -28.96 -70.89 -0.93
C ASN A 66 -29.19 -69.88 0.20
N ILE A 67 -30.25 -70.06 0.99
CA ILE A 67 -30.68 -69.17 2.10
C ILE A 67 -29.52 -68.82 3.05
N LYS A 68 -28.60 -69.77 3.30
CA LYS A 68 -27.45 -69.56 4.20
C LYS A 68 -26.40 -68.59 3.65
N THR A 69 -26.18 -68.56 2.33
CA THR A 69 -25.16 -67.72 1.67
C THR A 69 -25.77 -66.56 0.89
N LEU A 70 -27.10 -66.46 0.82
CA LEU A 70 -27.84 -65.53 -0.02
C LEU A 70 -27.45 -64.05 0.17
N LYS A 71 -27.25 -63.62 1.42
CA LYS A 71 -26.76 -62.26 1.72
C LYS A 71 -25.35 -62.01 1.19
N GLN A 72 -24.46 -62.99 1.33
CA GLN A 72 -23.08 -62.90 0.82
C GLN A 72 -23.06 -62.87 -0.70
N THR A 73 -23.91 -63.68 -1.36
CA THR A 73 -24.07 -63.67 -2.82
C THR A 73 -24.57 -62.31 -3.31
N ALA A 74 -25.59 -61.72 -2.65
CA ALA A 74 -26.10 -60.40 -2.98
C ALA A 74 -25.04 -59.30 -2.81
N CYS A 75 -24.25 -59.33 -1.72
CA CYS A 75 -23.15 -58.41 -1.50
C CYS A 75 -22.02 -58.57 -2.53
N LEU A 76 -21.66 -59.81 -2.88
CA LEU A 76 -20.61 -60.09 -3.87
C LEU A 76 -21.00 -59.58 -5.26
N GLU A 77 -22.24 -59.83 -5.68
CA GLU A 77 -22.77 -59.31 -6.94
C GLU A 77 -22.85 -57.77 -6.93
N ALA A 78 -23.16 -57.16 -5.78
CA ALA A 78 -23.10 -55.71 -5.64
C ALA A 78 -21.66 -55.19 -5.77
N CYS A 79 -20.68 -55.81 -5.12
CA CYS A 79 -19.27 -55.44 -5.24
C CYS A 79 -18.77 -55.57 -6.69
N LYS A 80 -19.10 -56.67 -7.41
CA LYS A 80 -18.74 -56.84 -8.81
C LYS A 80 -19.31 -55.73 -9.69
N LYS A 81 -20.60 -55.42 -9.54
CA LYS A 81 -21.24 -54.36 -10.33
C LYS A 81 -20.69 -52.97 -9.98
N LEU A 82 -20.43 -52.70 -8.70
CA LEU A 82 -19.84 -51.43 -8.27
C LEU A 82 -18.41 -51.26 -8.79
N HIS A 83 -17.63 -52.34 -8.82
CA HIS A 83 -16.29 -52.35 -9.41
C HIS A 83 -16.32 -52.19 -10.94
N GLN A 84 -17.25 -52.85 -11.66
CA GLN A 84 -17.43 -52.67 -13.11
C GLN A 84 -17.82 -51.25 -13.51
N ILE A 85 -18.59 -50.55 -12.67
CA ILE A 85 -18.98 -49.14 -12.87
C ILE A 85 -17.84 -48.19 -12.44
N GLY A 86 -16.77 -48.74 -11.86
CA GLY A 86 -15.60 -47.98 -11.43
C GLY A 86 -15.79 -47.25 -10.11
N ALA A 87 -16.85 -47.51 -9.34
CA ALA A 87 -17.10 -46.87 -8.04
C ALA A 87 -16.31 -47.50 -6.88
N LEU A 88 -15.70 -48.66 -7.13
CA LEU A 88 -14.76 -49.35 -6.25
C LEU A 88 -13.46 -49.60 -7.02
N THR A 89 -12.33 -49.25 -6.41
CA THR A 89 -10.99 -49.58 -6.92
C THR A 89 -10.72 -51.10 -6.92
N ASP A 90 -9.63 -51.54 -7.57
CA ASP A 90 -9.16 -52.94 -7.57
C ASP A 90 -8.94 -53.49 -6.15
N ASN A 91 -8.66 -52.61 -5.18
CA ASN A 91 -8.52 -52.94 -3.76
C ASN A 91 -9.86 -52.87 -2.99
N LEU A 92 -10.99 -52.76 -3.69
CA LEU A 92 -12.35 -52.63 -3.14
C LEU A 92 -12.55 -51.42 -2.22
N LEU A 93 -11.73 -50.37 -2.36
CA LEU A 93 -11.90 -49.11 -1.66
C LEU A 93 -12.83 -48.18 -2.44
N PRO A 94 -13.76 -47.47 -1.77
CA PRO A 94 -14.57 -46.44 -2.41
C PRO A 94 -13.71 -45.29 -2.93
N ASP A 95 -13.97 -44.84 -4.14
CA ASP A 95 -13.20 -43.77 -4.80
C ASP A 95 -13.10 -42.49 -3.99
N VAL A 96 -14.14 -42.17 -3.23
CA VAL A 96 -14.19 -40.97 -2.36
C VAL A 96 -13.06 -40.97 -1.35
N VAL A 97 -12.76 -42.13 -0.76
CA VAL A 97 -11.72 -42.26 0.28
C VAL A 97 -10.33 -42.11 -0.34
N VAL A 98 -10.15 -42.58 -1.57
CA VAL A 98 -8.89 -42.44 -2.31
C VAL A 98 -8.66 -40.97 -2.69
N GLU A 99 -9.68 -40.30 -3.23
CA GLU A 99 -9.60 -38.90 -3.64
C GLU A 99 -9.46 -37.95 -2.44
N GLU A 100 -10.11 -38.24 -1.32
CA GLU A 100 -9.92 -37.47 -0.06
C GLU A 100 -8.47 -37.59 0.45
N HIS A 101 -7.88 -38.79 0.40
CA HIS A 101 -6.49 -39.00 0.80
C HIS A 101 -5.51 -38.28 -0.12
N ASP A 102 -5.75 -38.25 -1.43
CA ASP A 102 -4.88 -37.56 -2.37
C ASP A 102 -5.03 -36.03 -2.30
N ALA A 103 -6.24 -35.52 -2.02
CA ALA A 103 -6.48 -34.11 -1.76
C ALA A 103 -5.72 -33.61 -0.50
N GLN A 104 -5.65 -34.43 0.56
CA GLN A 104 -4.91 -34.08 1.78
C GLN A 104 -3.39 -34.02 1.59
N LYS A 105 -2.81 -34.80 0.68
CA LYS A 105 -1.36 -34.76 0.38
C LYS A 105 -0.94 -33.46 -0.32
N HIS A 106 -1.81 -32.87 -1.12
CA HIS A 106 -1.52 -31.66 -1.90
C HIS A 106 -1.71 -30.35 -1.12
N GLY A 107 -2.30 -30.39 0.09
CA GLY A 107 -2.52 -29.21 0.92
C GLY A 107 -1.33 -28.76 1.78
N ASN A 108 -0.19 -29.46 1.71
CA ASN A 108 0.93 -29.32 2.67
C ASN A 108 2.25 -28.82 2.05
N GLU A 109 2.24 -28.24 0.84
CA GLU A 109 3.44 -27.57 0.34
C GLU A 109 3.66 -26.26 1.13
N PRO A 110 4.86 -26.04 1.69
CA PRO A 110 5.16 -24.82 2.44
C PRO A 110 5.11 -23.60 1.51
N TYR A 111 4.32 -22.61 1.92
CA TYR A 111 4.21 -21.32 1.26
C TYR A 111 5.49 -20.51 1.51
N ASP A 112 6.19 -20.15 0.43
CA ASP A 112 7.31 -19.21 0.50
C ASP A 112 6.76 -17.78 0.59
N ALA A 113 7.12 -17.07 1.65
CA ALA A 113 6.61 -15.74 1.93
C ALA A 113 7.42 -14.63 1.25
N GLU A 114 8.57 -14.95 0.64
CA GLU A 114 9.39 -13.98 -0.08
C GLU A 114 8.77 -13.63 -1.44
N HIS A 115 7.87 -12.64 -1.45
CA HIS A 115 7.31 -12.10 -2.68
C HIS A 115 8.26 -11.05 -3.25
N PRO A 116 8.52 -11.06 -4.57
CA PRO A 116 9.31 -10.01 -5.19
C PRO A 116 8.60 -8.66 -5.01
N ILE A 117 9.30 -7.67 -4.45
CA ILE A 117 8.80 -6.30 -4.38
C ILE A 117 8.78 -5.76 -5.81
N TYR A 118 7.61 -5.77 -6.44
CA TYR A 118 7.47 -5.28 -7.81
C TYR A 118 7.42 -3.74 -7.79
N PHE A 119 8.42 -3.13 -8.43
CA PHE A 119 8.41 -1.70 -8.77
C PHE A 119 8.02 -1.54 -10.24
N PRO A 120 7.14 -0.57 -10.57
CA PRO A 120 6.81 -0.28 -11.95
C PRO A 120 8.07 0.04 -12.77
N PRO A 121 8.28 -0.58 -13.94
CA PRO A 121 9.43 -0.35 -14.79
C PRO A 121 9.60 1.13 -15.17
N GLU A 122 8.51 1.90 -15.18
CA GLU A 122 8.50 3.33 -15.49
C GLU A 122 9.19 4.20 -14.44
N LEU A 123 9.29 3.70 -13.21
CA LEU A 123 9.88 4.40 -12.07
C LEU A 123 11.30 3.92 -11.78
N VAL A 124 11.83 2.95 -12.52
CA VAL A 124 13.14 2.34 -12.28
C VAL A 124 14.08 2.46 -13.48
N ASN A 125 15.39 2.48 -13.21
CA ASN A 125 16.38 2.58 -14.29
C ASN A 125 16.59 1.22 -14.97
N GLN A 126 16.46 1.19 -16.30
CA GLN A 126 16.83 0.04 -17.14
C GLN A 126 18.02 0.32 -18.08
N CYS A 127 18.57 1.55 -18.10
CA CYS A 127 19.46 1.97 -19.18
C CYS A 127 20.88 2.42 -18.72
N PRO A 128 21.95 2.09 -19.48
CA PRO A 128 23.31 2.56 -19.22
C PRO A 128 23.52 4.06 -19.44
N GLN A 129 24.71 4.53 -19.09
CA GLN A 129 25.14 5.92 -19.00
C GLN A 129 25.01 6.72 -20.31
N ASP A 130 23.87 7.40 -20.50
CA ASP A 130 23.68 8.36 -21.59
C ASP A 130 24.33 9.72 -21.29
N THR A 131 24.92 10.33 -22.32
CA THR A 131 25.49 11.69 -22.24
C THR A 131 24.40 12.77 -22.11
N LYS A 132 23.18 12.48 -22.56
CA LYS A 132 21.98 13.29 -22.38
C LYS A 132 20.79 12.39 -22.06
N ILE A 133 20.17 12.61 -20.91
CA ILE A 133 19.06 11.78 -20.44
C ILE A 133 17.76 12.49 -20.79
N THR A 134 16.87 11.79 -21.49
CA THR A 134 15.54 12.32 -21.86
C THR A 134 14.51 11.89 -20.82
N TYR A 135 13.73 12.84 -20.32
CA TYR A 135 12.62 12.61 -19.41
C TYR A 135 11.30 13.07 -20.03
N HIS A 136 10.25 12.30 -19.82
CA HIS A 136 8.86 12.67 -20.02
C HIS A 136 8.34 13.37 -18.76
N CYS A 137 7.87 14.60 -18.92
CA CYS A 137 7.42 15.47 -17.82
C CYS A 137 5.90 15.47 -17.72
N TYR A 138 5.42 15.34 -16.49
CA TYR A 138 4.01 15.37 -16.12
C TYR A 138 3.82 16.37 -14.99
N LEU A 139 2.87 17.30 -15.16
CA LEU A 139 2.43 18.22 -14.12
C LEU A 139 1.45 17.50 -13.20
N ILE A 140 1.81 17.41 -11.92
CA ILE A 140 0.95 17.04 -10.82
C ILE A 140 0.31 18.35 -10.33
N GLU A 141 -0.93 18.58 -10.75
CA GLU A 141 -1.71 19.74 -10.34
C GLU A 141 -2.33 19.51 -8.98
N LEU A 142 -2.07 20.41 -8.03
CA LEU A 142 -2.56 20.35 -6.66
C LEU A 142 -3.67 21.37 -6.43
N LYS A 143 -4.93 20.93 -6.49
CA LYS A 143 -6.09 21.81 -6.28
C LYS A 143 -6.55 21.75 -4.83
N GLN A 144 -6.25 22.82 -4.08
CA GLN A 144 -6.71 22.99 -2.70
C GLN A 144 -8.19 23.38 -2.65
N ASN A 145 -9.03 22.45 -2.21
CA ASN A 145 -10.46 22.70 -2.02
C ASN A 145 -10.78 23.03 -0.56
N PHE A 146 -9.94 23.86 0.07
CA PHE A 146 -10.10 24.34 1.45
C PHE A 146 -9.32 25.64 1.65
N ASN A 147 -9.70 26.42 2.67
CA ASN A 147 -9.03 27.67 2.98
C ASN A 147 -7.81 27.45 3.88
N TYR A 148 -6.63 27.85 3.42
CA TYR A 148 -5.40 27.83 4.18
C TYR A 148 -4.45 28.94 3.73
N ASP A 149 -3.69 29.50 4.67
CA ASP A 149 -2.80 30.65 4.41
C ASP A 149 -1.63 30.30 3.48
N ILE A 150 -1.34 29.02 3.27
CA ILE A 150 -0.22 28.54 2.45
C ILE A 150 -0.75 27.81 1.23
N PRO A 151 -0.46 28.31 0.01
CA PRO A 151 -0.89 27.65 -1.21
C PRO A 151 -0.07 26.38 -1.46
N ALA A 152 -0.71 25.38 -2.06
CA ALA A 152 -0.03 24.25 -2.66
C ALA A 152 0.36 24.65 -4.09
N HIS A 153 1.63 24.45 -4.43
CA HIS A 153 2.16 24.64 -5.76
C HIS A 153 2.24 23.30 -6.48
N ASP A 154 2.06 23.35 -7.80
CA ASP A 154 2.15 22.17 -8.64
C ASP A 154 3.57 21.61 -8.66
N ILE A 155 3.68 20.34 -9.03
CA ILE A 155 4.94 19.58 -9.01
C ILE A 155 5.11 18.90 -10.36
N VAL A 156 6.32 18.93 -10.90
CA VAL A 156 6.66 18.19 -12.11
C VAL A 156 7.24 16.83 -11.73
N LEU A 157 6.60 15.77 -12.21
CA LEU A 157 7.15 14.41 -12.24
C LEU A 157 7.84 14.18 -13.59
N ALA A 158 9.14 13.91 -13.56
CA ALA A 158 9.92 13.53 -14.73
C ALA A 158 10.30 12.05 -14.64
N VAL A 159 9.87 11.26 -15.61
CA VAL A 159 10.15 9.80 -15.71
C VAL A 159 10.82 9.49 -17.05
N ARG A 160 11.58 8.41 -17.16
CA ARG A 160 12.27 8.07 -18.42
C ARG A 160 11.34 7.55 -19.50
N THR A 161 10.33 6.78 -19.11
CA THR A 161 9.37 6.19 -20.03
C THR A 161 8.09 7.03 -20.09
N GLU A 162 7.37 6.91 -21.19
CA GLU A 162 6.07 7.55 -21.31
C GLU A 162 5.01 6.75 -20.54
N LEU A 163 4.35 7.40 -19.59
CA LEU A 163 3.19 6.85 -18.88
C LEU A 163 2.02 6.61 -19.85
N GLU A 164 1.29 5.52 -19.65
CA GLU A 164 0.12 5.15 -20.45
C GLU A 164 -0.99 6.21 -20.44
N SER A 165 -1.80 6.22 -21.50
CA SER A 165 -2.87 7.22 -21.70
C SER A 165 -3.94 7.24 -20.59
N GLU A 166 -4.21 6.10 -19.94
CA GLU A 166 -5.14 6.02 -18.81
C GLU A 166 -4.59 6.72 -17.57
N ILE A 167 -3.27 6.67 -17.36
CA ILE A 167 -2.59 7.31 -16.22
C ILE A 167 -2.57 8.83 -16.40
N LYS A 168 -2.48 9.30 -17.65
CA LYS A 168 -2.56 10.73 -17.99
C LYS A 168 -3.92 11.38 -17.64
N LYS A 169 -4.95 10.60 -17.33
CA LYS A 169 -6.29 11.08 -16.95
C LYS A 169 -6.62 10.84 -15.47
N VAL A 170 -5.62 10.46 -14.68
CA VAL A 170 -5.80 10.16 -13.27
C VAL A 170 -6.20 11.42 -12.51
N ASN A 171 -7.30 11.29 -11.78
CA ASN A 171 -7.79 12.26 -10.82
C ASN A 171 -8.13 11.50 -9.54
N PHE A 172 -7.51 11.90 -8.42
CA PHE A 172 -7.85 11.38 -7.10
C PHE A 172 -7.72 12.45 -6.04
N ASP A 173 -8.42 12.21 -4.94
CA ASP A 173 -8.45 13.10 -3.80
C ASP A 173 -7.55 12.59 -2.67
N LEU A 174 -6.83 13.51 -2.03
CA LEU A 174 -6.15 13.34 -0.77
C LEU A 174 -6.98 14.00 0.32
N GLU A 175 -7.26 13.27 1.40
CA GLU A 175 -8.01 13.78 2.55
C GLU A 175 -7.00 14.37 3.55
N VAL A 176 -7.07 15.68 3.77
CA VAL A 176 -6.23 16.42 4.73
C VAL A 176 -7.10 16.94 5.88
N ASP A 177 -6.51 17.25 7.03
CA ASP A 177 -7.27 17.68 8.22
C ASP A 177 -8.22 18.86 7.98
N ARG A 178 -7.90 19.71 7.00
CA ARG A 178 -8.61 20.96 6.67
C ARG A 178 -9.63 20.81 5.54
N GLY A 179 -9.67 19.67 4.86
CA GLY A 179 -10.52 19.43 3.70
C GLY A 179 -9.87 18.51 2.67
N ARG A 180 -10.15 18.77 1.40
CA ARG A 180 -9.75 17.89 0.30
C ARG A 180 -8.74 18.55 -0.63
N LEU A 181 -7.69 17.81 -0.99
CA LEU A 181 -6.73 18.21 -2.01
C LEU A 181 -6.91 17.30 -3.23
N THR A 182 -7.34 17.86 -4.36
CA THR A 182 -7.52 17.09 -5.59
C THR A 182 -6.23 17.10 -6.40
N VAL A 183 -5.77 15.92 -6.79
CA VAL A 183 -4.55 15.70 -7.58
C VAL A 183 -4.92 15.33 -9.00
N ASN A 184 -4.42 16.08 -9.97
CA ASN A 184 -4.56 15.76 -11.40
C ASN A 184 -3.19 15.60 -12.05
N LEU A 185 -3.09 14.71 -13.02
CA LEU A 185 -1.87 14.54 -13.81
C LEU A 185 -2.08 15.08 -15.23
N LYS A 186 -1.17 15.93 -15.73
CA LYS A 186 -1.17 16.42 -17.12
C LYS A 186 0.19 16.23 -17.77
N HIS A 187 0.21 15.78 -19.02
CA HIS A 187 1.47 15.63 -19.76
C HIS A 187 1.97 17.00 -20.26
N LEU A 188 3.19 17.38 -19.89
CA LEU A 188 3.83 18.65 -20.30
C LEU A 188 4.67 18.50 -21.56
N GLY A 189 5.32 17.35 -21.76
CA GLY A 189 6.24 17.13 -22.89
C GLY A 189 7.50 16.40 -22.46
N LYS A 190 8.59 16.58 -23.23
CA LYS A 190 9.89 15.96 -22.95
C LYS A 190 10.95 17.02 -22.64
N ILE A 191 11.87 16.68 -21.76
CA ILE A 191 13.06 17.49 -21.44
C ILE A 191 14.32 16.64 -21.57
N GLN A 192 15.42 17.25 -22.02
CA GLN A 192 16.74 16.64 -22.01
C GLN A 192 17.59 17.28 -20.91
N LEU A 193 18.16 16.45 -20.03
CA LEU A 193 19.01 16.88 -18.93
C LEU A 193 20.40 16.29 -19.07
N THR A 194 21.42 17.08 -18.70
CA THR A 194 22.79 16.59 -18.55
C THR A 194 22.92 15.80 -17.24
N PRO A 195 23.87 14.85 -17.14
CA PRO A 195 24.11 14.10 -15.92
C PRO A 195 24.30 14.98 -14.67
N ASP A 196 25.00 16.10 -14.79
CA ASP A 196 25.20 17.05 -13.68
C ASP A 196 23.89 17.70 -13.21
N LYS A 197 23.00 18.06 -14.15
CA LYS A 197 21.67 18.57 -13.80
C LYS A 197 20.81 17.50 -13.14
N VAL A 198 20.87 16.26 -13.63
CA VAL A 198 20.15 15.13 -13.00
C VAL A 198 20.66 14.90 -11.58
N LEU A 199 21.97 14.96 -11.36
CA LEU A 199 22.56 14.83 -10.03
C LEU A 199 22.10 15.94 -9.08
N LEU A 200 22.03 17.18 -9.57
CA LEU A 200 21.48 18.31 -8.80
C LEU A 200 20.01 18.08 -8.42
N CYS A 201 19.17 17.66 -9.37
CA CYS A 201 17.77 17.31 -9.11
C CYS A 201 17.62 16.18 -8.09
N ARG A 202 18.46 15.14 -8.18
CA ARG A 202 18.44 14.02 -7.22
C ARG A 202 18.84 14.47 -5.82
N ARG A 203 19.88 15.28 -5.70
CA ARG A 203 20.26 15.90 -4.42
C ARG A 203 19.12 16.73 -3.85
N PHE A 204 18.40 17.44 -4.72
CA PHE A 204 17.20 18.18 -4.34
C PHE A 204 16.11 17.33 -3.74
N GLN A 205 15.66 16.33 -4.48
CA GLN A 205 14.65 15.41 -4.03
C GLN A 205 15.02 14.75 -2.69
N ILE A 206 16.26 14.26 -2.58
CA ILE A 206 16.73 13.55 -1.39
C ILE A 206 16.81 14.48 -0.17
N ALA A 207 17.38 15.68 -0.34
CA ALA A 207 17.50 16.64 0.76
C ALA A 207 16.12 17.08 1.27
N LEU A 208 15.20 17.36 0.35
CA LEU A 208 13.85 17.82 0.67
C LEU A 208 13.05 16.73 1.41
N PHE A 209 13.01 15.50 0.90
CA PHE A 209 12.26 14.43 1.54
C PHE A 209 12.84 14.03 2.88
N ARG A 210 14.17 14.07 3.06
CA ARG A 210 14.76 13.84 4.38
C ARG A 210 14.32 14.87 5.41
N VAL A 211 14.23 16.13 5.04
CA VAL A 211 13.75 17.16 5.96
C VAL A 211 12.27 17.03 6.30
N ILE A 212 11.47 16.54 5.36
CA ILE A 212 10.04 16.33 5.56
C ILE A 212 9.75 15.03 6.35
N MET A 213 10.55 13.97 6.13
CA MET A 213 10.34 12.62 6.68
C MET A 213 11.16 12.33 7.94
N ASP A 214 12.43 12.78 7.99
CA ASP A 214 13.36 12.45 9.08
C ASP A 214 13.41 13.57 10.13
N HIS A 215 13.31 13.19 11.41
CA HIS A 215 13.45 14.12 12.53
C HIS A 215 14.92 14.36 12.96
N ASN A 216 15.90 13.71 12.32
CA ASN A 216 17.31 13.81 12.66
C ASN A 216 18.20 13.83 11.40
N LEU A 217 19.11 14.80 11.34
CA LEU A 217 19.94 15.13 10.19
C LEU A 217 21.40 14.68 10.29
N ASP A 218 21.80 13.97 11.34
CA ASP A 218 23.19 13.54 11.52
C ASP A 218 23.72 12.69 10.34
N LYS A 219 22.82 12.08 9.55
CA LYS A 219 23.14 11.28 8.35
C LYS A 219 22.93 12.01 7.01
N LEU A 220 22.49 13.27 6.98
CA LEU A 220 22.17 13.96 5.72
C LEU A 220 23.44 14.30 4.93
N ASN A 221 24.44 14.90 5.58
CA ASN A 221 25.69 15.28 4.93
C ASN A 221 26.48 14.08 4.41
N GLU A 222 26.54 12.99 5.16
CA GLU A 222 27.23 11.77 4.73
C GLU A 222 26.56 11.14 3.51
N ILE A 223 25.22 11.17 3.44
CA ILE A 223 24.51 10.58 2.30
C ILE A 223 24.57 11.50 1.08
N LEU A 224 24.50 12.82 1.25
CA LEU A 224 24.73 13.77 0.15
C LEU A 224 26.16 13.67 -0.42
N LYS A 225 27.16 13.34 0.41
CA LYS A 225 28.53 13.04 -0.02
C LYS A 225 28.69 11.64 -0.61
N GLY A 226 27.89 10.66 -0.17
CA GLY A 226 27.88 9.30 -0.75
C GLY A 226 27.30 9.24 -2.16
N LEU A 227 26.39 10.16 -2.51
CA LEU A 227 25.75 10.23 -3.84
C LEU A 227 26.71 10.55 -5.00
N TRP A 228 27.99 10.84 -4.72
CA TRP A 228 29.00 11.09 -5.76
C TRP A 228 29.48 9.80 -6.46
N LEU A 229 29.21 8.63 -5.89
CA LEU A 229 29.68 7.37 -6.46
C LEU A 229 28.59 6.29 -6.49
N ARG A 230 28.16 5.99 -7.72
CA ARG A 230 28.16 4.61 -8.24
C ARG A 230 27.24 3.56 -7.59
N ASP A 231 26.28 3.93 -6.75
CA ASP A 231 25.22 2.99 -6.36
C ASP A 231 24.01 3.15 -7.28
N ASN A 232 23.71 2.07 -8.00
CA ASN A 232 22.50 1.89 -8.80
C ASN A 232 21.28 2.06 -7.89
N LEU A 233 20.81 3.29 -7.72
CA LEU A 233 19.48 3.53 -7.20
C LEU A 233 18.53 2.96 -8.24
N GLU A 234 17.84 1.88 -7.88
CA GLU A 234 16.84 1.22 -8.72
C GLU A 234 15.81 2.24 -9.22
N ILE A 235 15.52 3.29 -8.44
CA ILE A 235 14.53 4.33 -8.72
C ILE A 235 15.09 5.45 -9.63
N ASP A 236 14.40 5.74 -10.74
CA ASP A 236 14.79 6.74 -11.73
C ASP A 236 13.65 7.65 -12.19
N TYR A 237 13.19 8.48 -11.26
CA TYR A 237 12.30 9.61 -11.52
C TYR A 237 12.77 10.86 -10.76
N LEU A 238 12.35 12.03 -11.23
CA LEU A 238 12.63 13.32 -10.61
C LEU A 238 11.31 14.03 -10.25
N LEU A 239 11.25 14.58 -9.04
CA LEU A 239 10.16 15.41 -8.54
C LEU A 239 10.67 16.82 -8.31
N LEU A 240 10.16 17.76 -9.10
CA LEU A 240 10.65 19.13 -9.14
C LEU A 240 9.51 20.12 -8.93
N PRO A 241 9.75 21.26 -8.27
CA PRO A 241 8.72 22.29 -8.14
C PRO A 241 8.33 22.83 -9.51
N ALA A 242 7.06 23.19 -9.68
CA ALA A 242 6.57 23.84 -10.87
C ALA A 242 6.30 25.34 -10.64
N SER A 243 6.58 26.16 -11.65
CA SER A 243 6.16 27.55 -11.74
C SER A 243 5.54 27.78 -13.12
N GLU A 244 4.31 28.31 -13.16
CA GLU A 244 3.57 28.61 -14.39
C GLU A 244 3.59 27.46 -15.42
N GLN A 245 3.36 26.22 -14.97
CA GLN A 245 3.38 24.98 -15.78
C GLN A 245 4.74 24.59 -16.37
N SER A 246 5.83 25.17 -15.87
CA SER A 246 7.21 24.80 -16.20
C SER A 246 7.98 24.38 -14.96
N ILE A 247 9.15 23.76 -15.12
CA ILE A 247 10.01 23.40 -13.98
C ILE A 247 10.60 24.68 -13.39
N ASP A 248 10.39 24.88 -12.09
CA ASP A 248 11.05 25.93 -11.32
C ASP A 248 12.46 25.47 -10.91
N TRP A 249 13.46 26.08 -11.53
CA TRP A 249 14.87 25.75 -11.28
C TRP A 249 15.47 26.51 -10.10
N GLU A 250 14.81 27.56 -9.60
CA GLU A 250 15.35 28.38 -8.50
C GLU A 250 15.49 27.56 -7.20
N PRO A 251 14.46 26.83 -6.71
CA PRO A 251 14.60 25.99 -5.53
C PRO A 251 15.61 24.85 -5.71
N VAL A 252 15.74 24.32 -6.93
CA VAL A 252 16.68 23.24 -7.25
C VAL A 252 18.13 23.73 -7.14
N ALA A 253 18.40 24.96 -7.56
CA ALA A 253 19.71 25.60 -7.43
C ALA A 253 20.06 25.98 -5.97
N SER A 254 19.04 26.20 -5.10
CA SER A 254 19.24 26.58 -3.69
C SER A 254 19.97 25.54 -2.82
N LEU A 255 20.21 24.32 -3.32
CA LEU A 255 20.93 23.26 -2.59
C LEU A 255 22.43 23.19 -2.82
N SER A 256 22.98 24.03 -3.70
CA SER A 256 24.42 24.30 -3.69
C SER A 256 24.85 25.05 -2.41
N PHE A 257 23.89 25.43 -1.57
CA PHE A 257 24.08 26.01 -0.24
C PHE A 257 24.19 24.92 0.84
N PRO A 258 25.22 24.89 1.70
CA PRO A 258 26.27 25.88 1.93
C PRO A 258 27.63 25.56 1.28
N CYS A 259 27.76 24.47 0.51
CA CYS A 259 29.08 23.97 0.06
C CYS A 259 29.80 24.86 -0.98
N ASP A 260 29.08 25.64 -1.81
CA ASP A 260 29.71 26.40 -2.90
C ASP A 260 29.68 27.94 -2.75
N ILE A 261 29.04 28.48 -1.71
CA ILE A 261 29.10 29.93 -1.48
C ILE A 261 30.34 30.23 -0.64
N GLY A 262 31.44 30.48 -1.33
CA GLY A 262 32.54 31.26 -0.79
C GLY A 262 31.95 32.47 -0.07
N LEU A 263 32.20 32.57 1.23
CA LEU A 263 31.85 33.65 2.17
C LEU A 263 32.24 35.08 1.74
N LYS A 264 32.65 35.29 0.49
CA LYS A 264 33.32 36.50 0.01
C LYS A 264 32.40 37.48 -0.73
N HIS A 265 31.20 37.11 -1.20
CA HIS A 265 30.47 37.96 -2.15
C HIS A 265 29.07 38.46 -1.78
N HIS A 266 28.47 38.06 -0.67
CA HIS A 266 27.17 38.61 -0.26
C HIS A 266 27.28 39.79 0.75
N LYS A 267 28.35 40.60 0.64
CA LYS A 267 28.59 41.77 1.53
C LYS A 267 27.72 42.99 1.19
N ASN A 268 27.23 43.10 -0.05
CA ASN A 268 26.40 44.22 -0.52
C ASN A 268 25.04 43.71 -1.03
N CYS A 269 24.19 43.24 -0.11
CA CYS A 269 22.81 42.88 -0.44
C CYS A 269 21.97 44.15 -0.59
N SER A 270 21.54 44.46 -1.82
CA SER A 270 20.65 45.59 -2.13
C SER A 270 19.16 45.21 -2.09
N THR A 271 18.83 43.93 -1.91
CA THR A 271 17.49 43.36 -2.10
C THR A 271 16.55 43.52 -0.90
N MET A 272 17.08 43.77 0.30
CA MET A 272 16.30 44.05 1.51
C MET A 272 16.89 45.27 2.20
N SER A 273 16.09 46.31 2.43
CA SER A 273 16.52 47.60 3.00
C SER A 273 17.20 47.50 4.38
N ASN A 274 17.15 46.33 5.04
CA ASN A 274 17.72 46.05 6.37
C ASN A 274 18.55 44.75 6.42
N ALA A 275 19.12 44.28 5.30
CA ALA A 275 19.97 43.09 5.30
C ALA A 275 21.21 43.28 6.19
N ARG A 276 21.47 42.34 7.11
CA ARG A 276 22.60 42.37 8.05
C ARG A 276 23.32 41.03 8.04
N VAL A 277 24.61 41.04 8.33
CA VAL A 277 25.37 39.81 8.56
C VAL A 277 25.21 39.42 10.02
N VAL A 278 24.75 38.20 10.28
CA VAL A 278 24.61 37.60 11.61
C VAL A 278 25.50 36.38 11.73
N GLN A 279 25.94 36.06 12.94
CA GLN A 279 26.77 34.89 13.19
C GLN A 279 25.90 33.66 13.35
N THR A 280 26.03 32.71 12.43
CA THR A 280 25.39 31.40 12.53
C THR A 280 26.39 30.35 12.98
N LYS A 281 25.92 29.17 13.38
CA LYS A 281 26.81 28.04 13.69
C LYS A 281 27.63 27.58 12.48
N SER A 282 27.16 27.87 11.26
CA SER A 282 27.89 27.61 10.01
C SER A 282 28.85 28.74 9.61
N GLY A 283 28.93 29.82 10.39
CA GLY A 283 29.71 31.03 10.09
C GLY A 283 28.83 32.25 9.81
N PRO A 284 29.44 33.40 9.48
CA PRO A 284 28.71 34.63 9.22
C PRO A 284 27.88 34.54 7.93
N LEU A 285 26.60 34.88 8.03
CA LEU A 285 25.66 34.81 6.91
C LEU A 285 24.73 36.03 6.88
N CYS A 286 24.37 36.49 5.67
CA CYS A 286 23.42 37.58 5.50
C CYS A 286 22.00 37.12 5.84
N THR A 287 21.22 37.96 6.53
CA THR A 287 19.82 37.67 6.88
C THR A 287 18.93 37.38 5.67
N CYS A 288 19.24 37.91 4.48
CA CYS A 288 18.52 37.59 3.25
C CYS A 288 18.68 36.12 2.80
N MET A 289 19.79 35.48 3.16
CA MET A 289 20.07 34.07 2.87
C MET A 289 19.52 33.15 3.95
N ILE A 290 19.31 33.67 5.15
CA ILE A 290 18.70 32.95 6.28
C ILE A 290 17.17 32.97 6.15
N TYR A 291 16.62 34.05 5.63
CA TYR A 291 15.20 34.13 5.31
C TYR A 291 14.80 32.98 4.38
N ASN A 292 13.67 32.32 4.65
CA ASN A 292 13.19 31.15 3.90
C ASN A 292 14.13 29.93 3.90
N SER A 293 15.15 29.89 4.77
CA SER A 293 16.05 28.74 4.90
C SER A 293 15.56 27.73 5.94
N VAL A 294 16.06 26.50 5.85
CA VAL A 294 15.86 25.48 6.89
C VAL A 294 17.11 25.38 7.75
N VAL A 295 16.91 25.43 9.06
CA VAL A 295 17.96 25.41 10.07
C VAL A 295 17.75 24.28 11.06
N CYS A 296 18.83 23.70 11.53
CA CYS A 296 18.84 22.79 12.68
C CYS A 296 19.47 23.51 13.87
N THR A 297 18.95 23.21 15.06
CA THR A 297 19.57 23.62 16.32
C THR A 297 20.27 22.41 16.93
N PRO A 298 21.61 22.27 16.80
CA PRO A 298 22.29 21.03 17.17
C PRO A 298 22.18 20.66 18.65
N HIS A 299 21.92 21.64 19.52
CA HIS A 299 21.73 21.41 20.96
C HIS A 299 20.41 20.69 21.28
N SER A 300 19.39 20.83 20.43
CA SER A 300 18.08 20.19 20.63
C SER A 300 17.79 19.09 19.60
N GLY A 301 18.55 19.05 18.49
CA GLY A 301 18.29 18.19 17.35
C GLY A 301 17.10 18.63 16.49
N GLN A 302 16.39 19.71 16.85
CA GLN A 302 15.18 20.14 16.15
C GLN A 302 15.48 20.95 14.88
N ILE A 303 14.57 20.85 13.93
CA ILE A 303 14.61 21.50 12.61
C ILE A 303 13.51 22.56 12.53
N TYR A 304 13.87 23.72 12.01
CA TYR A 304 12.97 24.86 11.85
C TYR A 304 13.12 25.48 10.46
N TYR A 305 12.02 26.00 9.94
CA TYR A 305 11.97 26.88 8.78
C TYR A 305 11.97 28.34 9.23
N ILE A 306 12.88 29.15 8.72
CA ILE A 306 12.98 30.56 9.13
C ILE A 306 12.03 31.42 8.30
N THR A 307 11.10 32.07 8.97
CA THR A 307 10.10 32.97 8.38
C THR A 307 10.49 34.44 8.47
N GLY A 308 11.56 34.79 9.20
CA GLY A 308 11.95 36.18 9.39
C GLY A 308 12.95 36.42 10.51
N VAL A 309 13.33 37.69 10.66
CA VAL A 309 14.12 38.19 11.80
C VAL A 309 13.20 39.02 12.69
N LEU A 310 13.24 38.78 14.00
CA LEU A 310 12.40 39.47 14.98
C LEU A 310 13.04 40.81 15.34
N GLY A 311 12.48 41.90 14.81
CA GLY A 311 13.06 43.25 14.94
C GLY A 311 13.14 43.84 16.36
N HIS A 312 12.60 43.16 17.37
CA HIS A 312 12.45 43.68 18.74
C HIS A 312 13.05 42.77 19.82
N LEU A 313 13.55 41.58 19.48
CA LEU A 313 14.07 40.60 20.44
C LEU A 313 15.53 40.28 20.17
N ASN A 314 16.31 40.22 21.24
CA ASN A 314 17.69 39.76 21.28
C ASN A 314 17.90 38.83 22.48
N ALA A 315 19.12 38.32 22.69
CA ALA A 315 19.40 37.38 23.77
C ALA A 315 19.16 37.96 25.18
N ASN A 316 19.21 39.28 25.33
CA ASN A 316 18.97 39.97 26.59
C ASN A 316 17.48 40.24 26.86
N SER A 317 16.61 39.98 25.90
CA SER A 317 15.17 40.13 26.03
C SER A 317 14.57 39.06 26.97
N LEU A 318 13.41 39.36 27.57
CA LEU A 318 12.72 38.45 28.49
C LEU A 318 12.11 37.26 27.75
N PHE A 319 12.32 36.08 28.31
CA PHE A 319 11.76 34.79 27.93
C PHE A 319 10.84 34.30 29.06
N THR A 320 9.60 34.00 28.70
CA THR A 320 8.58 33.49 29.63
C THR A 320 8.68 31.98 29.74
N ARG A 321 8.93 31.48 30.96
CA ARG A 321 8.95 30.05 31.26
C ARG A 321 7.53 29.53 31.45
N ASN A 322 7.38 28.22 31.31
CA ASN A 322 6.10 27.52 31.52
C ASN A 322 5.58 27.62 32.97
N ASP A 323 6.46 27.93 33.93
CA ASP A 323 6.14 28.14 35.34
C ASP A 323 5.70 29.59 35.66
N GLY A 324 5.60 30.45 34.65
CA GLY A 324 5.24 31.86 34.81
C GLY A 324 6.42 32.78 35.19
N GLY A 325 7.61 32.24 35.41
CA GLY A 325 8.82 33.03 35.63
C GLY A 325 9.36 33.66 34.35
N ALA A 326 9.92 34.87 34.45
CA ALA A 326 10.60 35.52 33.33
C ALA A 326 12.13 35.51 33.56
N ILE A 327 12.88 34.94 32.62
CA ILE A 327 14.35 35.00 32.57
C ILE A 327 14.79 35.50 31.21
N THR A 328 16.00 36.01 31.03
CA THR A 328 16.47 36.38 29.68
C THR A 328 16.73 35.14 28.82
N TYR A 329 16.65 35.25 27.48
CA TYR A 329 17.04 34.17 26.57
C TYR A 329 18.47 33.66 26.85
N LYS A 330 19.42 34.56 27.09
CA LYS A 330 20.81 34.22 27.47
C LYS A 330 20.87 33.27 28.67
N LYS A 331 20.19 33.65 29.76
CA LYS A 331 20.08 32.82 30.97
C LYS A 331 19.31 31.50 30.73
N HIS A 332 18.28 31.52 29.87
CA HIS A 332 17.55 30.29 29.51
C HIS A 332 18.46 29.26 28.86
N TYR A 333 19.26 29.66 27.87
CA TYR A 333 20.18 28.75 27.19
C TYR A 333 21.35 28.31 28.08
N GLU A 334 21.82 29.17 28.99
CA GLU A 334 22.84 28.83 29.97
C GLU A 334 22.31 27.80 31.00
N GLU A 335 21.16 28.05 31.63
CA GLU A 335 20.58 27.15 32.64
C GLU A 335 20.13 25.81 32.06
N ARG A 336 19.53 25.82 30.85
CA ARG A 336 18.91 24.61 30.28
C ARG A 336 19.88 23.75 29.47
N TYR A 337 20.79 24.37 28.74
CA TYR A 337 21.68 23.67 27.81
C TYR A 337 23.16 23.88 28.12
N GLY A 338 23.53 24.69 29.12
CA GLY A 338 24.92 25.01 29.41
C GLY A 338 25.60 25.86 28.33
N ILE A 339 24.82 26.59 27.52
CA ILE A 339 25.33 27.35 26.37
C ILE A 339 25.40 28.83 26.72
N GLN A 340 26.59 29.42 26.62
CA GLN A 340 26.79 30.86 26.74
C GLN A 340 26.68 31.53 25.37
N LEU A 341 25.68 32.40 25.22
CA LEU A 341 25.45 33.18 24.02
C LEU A 341 26.48 34.31 23.92
N CYS A 342 27.24 34.34 22.82
CA CYS A 342 28.33 35.30 22.59
C CYS A 342 27.84 36.55 21.86
N PHE A 343 26.78 36.43 21.07
CA PHE A 343 26.25 37.51 20.23
C PHE A 343 24.94 38.06 20.79
N ASP A 344 24.98 38.55 22.03
CA ASP A 344 23.76 38.87 22.79
C ASP A 344 22.95 40.09 22.31
N GLN A 345 23.55 40.93 21.45
CA GLN A 345 22.89 42.04 20.77
C GLN A 345 22.28 41.65 19.41
N GLU A 346 22.58 40.47 18.88
CA GLU A 346 22.00 40.01 17.62
C GLU A 346 20.49 39.72 17.80
N LEU A 347 19.74 40.02 16.74
CA LEU A 347 18.30 39.81 16.72
C LEU A 347 17.97 38.33 16.58
N LEU A 348 16.94 37.88 17.30
CA LEU A 348 16.46 36.51 17.21
C LEU A 348 15.77 36.25 15.87
N LEU A 349 15.86 35.02 15.39
CA LEU A 349 15.15 34.53 14.21
C LEU A 349 13.77 34.01 14.59
N ASN A 350 12.81 34.19 13.68
CA ASN A 350 11.51 33.57 13.77
C ASN A 350 11.53 32.22 13.06
N GLY A 351 11.52 31.13 13.82
CA GLY A 351 11.46 29.77 13.32
C GLY A 351 10.05 29.20 13.39
N ARG A 352 9.66 28.42 12.38
CA ARG A 352 8.44 27.61 12.37
C ARG A 352 8.84 26.14 12.26
N ARG A 353 8.07 25.23 12.87
CA ARG A 353 8.22 23.80 12.59
C ARG A 353 7.87 23.48 11.15
N ILE A 354 8.64 22.58 10.55
CA ILE A 354 8.42 22.13 9.16
C ILE A 354 7.21 21.20 9.13
N PHE A 355 6.51 21.21 8.00
CA PHE A 355 5.46 20.23 7.72
C PHE A 355 6.04 18.83 7.67
N HIS A 356 5.35 17.88 8.31
CA HIS A 356 5.70 16.47 8.23
C HIS A 356 4.84 15.79 7.17
N ALA A 357 5.47 14.92 6.38
CA ALA A 357 4.72 14.07 5.48
C ALA A 357 3.84 13.11 6.29
N GLN A 358 2.62 12.95 5.82
CA GLN A 358 1.65 12.02 6.37
C GLN A 358 1.06 11.18 5.25
N ASN A 359 0.36 10.12 5.63
CA ASN A 359 -0.45 9.36 4.68
C ASN A 359 -1.82 10.03 4.53
N TYR A 360 -2.06 10.64 3.38
CA TYR A 360 -3.31 11.33 3.04
C TYR A 360 -4.27 10.48 2.18
N LEU A 361 -3.93 9.21 1.93
CA LEU A 361 -4.80 8.24 1.25
C LEU A 361 -5.73 7.50 2.23
N SER A 362 -5.34 7.43 3.52
CA SER A 362 -6.12 6.72 4.55
C SER A 362 -7.31 7.56 5.04
N LYS A 363 -8.50 6.96 5.09
CA LYS A 363 -9.71 7.61 5.61
C LYS A 363 -9.72 7.79 7.14
N CYS A 364 -8.86 7.08 7.88
CA CYS A 364 -9.05 6.79 9.31
C CYS A 364 -8.22 7.65 10.29
N ARG A 365 -7.75 8.84 9.89
CA ARG A 365 -7.16 9.80 10.84
C ARG A 365 -8.16 10.90 11.19
N GLN A 366 -9.12 10.57 12.05
CA GLN A 366 -9.86 11.56 12.84
C GLN A 366 -9.18 11.86 14.19
N GLU A 367 -8.06 11.20 14.50
CA GLU A 367 -7.25 11.60 15.65
C GLU A 367 -6.50 12.88 15.30
N LYS A 368 -6.97 13.97 15.92
CA LYS A 368 -6.44 15.33 15.94
C LYS A 368 -4.95 15.36 16.32
N GLN A 369 -4.06 14.89 15.45
CA GLN A 369 -2.71 15.44 15.43
C GLN A 369 -2.85 16.83 14.82
N ARG A 370 -3.22 17.79 15.67
CA ARG A 370 -3.17 19.20 15.32
C ARG A 370 -1.81 19.42 14.68
N GLU A 371 -1.79 19.96 13.46
CA GLU A 371 -0.57 20.53 12.87
C GLU A 371 0.18 21.28 13.98
N PRO A 372 1.53 21.22 14.02
CA PRO A 372 2.26 22.12 14.90
C PRO A 372 1.70 23.50 14.60
N SER A 373 1.05 24.10 15.61
CA SER A 373 0.30 25.34 15.47
C SER A 373 1.19 26.41 14.84
N LYS A 374 0.64 27.58 14.50
CA LYS A 374 1.42 28.79 14.17
C LYS A 374 2.35 29.25 15.33
N ILE A 375 2.83 28.34 16.17
CA ILE A 375 3.89 28.53 17.17
C ILE A 375 5.15 28.89 16.39
N SER A 376 5.43 30.18 16.41
CA SER A 376 6.76 30.71 16.19
C SER A 376 7.68 30.27 17.33
N PHE A 377 8.92 30.02 16.98
CA PHE A 377 10.01 29.75 17.90
C PHE A 377 11.05 30.84 17.72
N GLU A 378 11.41 31.52 18.80
CA GLU A 378 12.45 32.53 18.80
C GLU A 378 13.81 31.87 18.96
N LEU A 379 14.67 32.00 17.94
CA LEU A 379 15.93 31.27 17.85
C LEU A 379 17.14 32.23 17.73
N PRO A 380 18.17 32.12 18.59
CA PRO A 380 19.41 32.86 18.40
C PRO A 380 20.13 32.40 17.11
N PRO A 381 20.56 33.31 16.21
CA PRO A 381 21.26 32.96 14.99
C PRO A 381 22.49 32.05 15.23
N GLU A 382 23.26 32.32 16.30
CA GLU A 382 24.50 31.60 16.61
C GLU A 382 24.30 30.11 16.92
N LEU A 383 23.08 29.70 17.27
CA LEU A 383 22.74 28.31 17.54
C LEU A 383 22.21 27.57 16.31
N CYS A 384 21.89 28.30 15.23
CA CYS A 384 21.30 27.78 14.02
C CYS A 384 22.40 27.32 13.04
N ARG A 385 22.35 26.04 12.65
CA ARG A 385 23.12 25.47 11.54
C ARG A 385 22.23 25.41 10.30
N ILE A 386 22.61 26.09 9.23
CA ILE A 386 21.83 26.09 7.99
C ILE A 386 21.99 24.74 7.27
N ILE A 387 20.88 24.18 6.83
CA ILE A 387 20.82 22.87 6.16
C ILE A 387 20.61 23.03 4.66
N MET A 388 19.69 23.91 4.26
CA MET A 388 19.42 24.22 2.86
C MET A 388 19.08 25.69 2.70
N GLY A 389 19.33 26.19 1.48
CA GLY A 389 19.15 27.59 1.13
C GLY A 389 17.70 28.07 1.16
N PRO A 390 17.48 29.34 0.78
CA PRO A 390 16.15 29.94 0.77
C PRO A 390 15.24 29.23 -0.24
N MET A 391 14.11 28.72 0.23
CA MET A 391 13.05 28.10 -0.58
C MET A 391 11.68 28.48 -0.03
N SER A 392 10.70 28.64 -0.90
CA SER A 392 9.36 29.03 -0.48
C SER A 392 8.75 27.99 0.48
N LEU A 393 8.05 28.46 1.52
CA LEU A 393 7.35 27.58 2.45
C LEU A 393 6.29 26.73 1.74
N SER A 394 5.66 27.29 0.70
CA SER A 394 4.71 26.60 -0.18
C SER A 394 5.34 25.39 -0.86
N THR A 395 6.61 25.45 -1.26
CA THR A 395 7.33 24.31 -1.83
C THR A 395 7.40 23.15 -0.84
N PHE A 396 7.83 23.39 0.41
CA PHE A 396 7.86 22.34 1.43
C PHE A 396 6.47 21.76 1.70
N TYR A 397 5.48 22.63 1.84
CA TYR A 397 4.09 22.24 2.08
C TYR A 397 3.55 21.37 0.95
N SER A 398 3.84 21.70 -0.30
CA SER A 398 3.39 20.93 -1.46
C SER A 398 4.05 19.55 -1.51
N PHE A 399 5.34 19.49 -1.17
CA PHE A 399 6.09 18.23 -1.18
C PHE A 399 5.72 17.28 -0.03
N THR A 400 5.01 17.71 1.01
CA THR A 400 4.50 16.79 2.04
C THR A 400 3.42 15.85 1.51
N PHE A 401 2.71 16.23 0.44
CA PHE A 401 1.70 15.39 -0.20
C PHE A 401 2.28 14.32 -1.12
N VAL A 402 3.50 14.55 -1.62
CA VAL A 402 4.10 13.74 -2.68
C VAL A 402 4.27 12.27 -2.31
N PRO A 403 4.63 11.85 -1.08
CA PRO A 403 4.71 10.44 -0.73
C PRO A 403 3.37 9.70 -0.96
N SER A 404 2.25 10.34 -0.60
CA SER A 404 0.91 9.80 -0.85
C SER A 404 0.57 9.77 -2.34
N ILE A 405 0.94 10.82 -3.09
CA ILE A 405 0.73 10.90 -4.54
C ILE A 405 1.50 9.79 -5.25
N MET A 406 2.79 9.62 -4.94
CA MET A 406 3.64 8.62 -5.56
C MET A 406 3.20 7.20 -5.22
N HIS A 407 2.76 6.94 -3.99
CA HIS A 407 2.17 5.65 -3.62
C HIS A 407 0.94 5.32 -4.48
N ARG A 408 0.05 6.29 -4.70
CA ARG A 408 -1.12 6.11 -5.56
C ARG A 408 -0.75 5.92 -7.03
N LEU A 409 0.19 6.73 -7.56
CA LEU A 409 0.68 6.59 -8.93
C LEU A 409 1.35 5.24 -9.17
N GLN A 410 2.19 4.79 -8.23
CA GLN A 410 2.79 3.46 -8.25
C GLN A 410 1.70 2.39 -8.28
N SER A 411 0.73 2.43 -7.36
CA SER A 411 -0.38 1.44 -7.32
C SER A 411 -1.20 1.42 -8.61
N LEU A 412 -1.40 2.57 -9.25
CA LEU A 412 -2.07 2.66 -10.56
C LEU A 412 -1.24 2.04 -11.68
N LEU A 413 0.06 2.30 -11.72
CA LEU A 413 0.98 1.67 -12.68
C LEU A 413 0.97 0.14 -12.52
N LEU A 414 0.97 -0.36 -11.28
CA LEU A 414 0.84 -1.79 -10.99
C LEU A 414 -0.48 -2.36 -11.54
N ALA A 415 -1.59 -1.67 -11.30
CA ALA A 415 -2.89 -2.08 -11.79
C ALA A 415 -2.94 -2.11 -13.33
N VAL A 416 -2.30 -1.14 -14.00
CA VAL A 416 -2.18 -1.11 -15.46
C VAL A 416 -1.35 -2.29 -15.97
N ASN A 417 -0.19 -2.55 -15.38
CA ASN A 417 0.69 -3.65 -15.81
C ASN A 417 0.02 -5.01 -15.60
N LEU A 418 -0.69 -5.18 -14.48
CA LEU A 418 -1.49 -6.38 -14.22
C LEU A 418 -2.63 -6.52 -15.22
N LYS A 419 -3.35 -5.44 -15.53
CA LYS A 419 -4.41 -5.44 -16.54
C LYS A 419 -3.88 -5.88 -17.90
N ASN A 420 -2.74 -5.33 -18.34
CA ASN A 420 -2.14 -5.68 -19.63
C ASN A 420 -1.72 -7.15 -19.67
N MET A 421 -1.09 -7.64 -18.61
CA MET A 421 -0.73 -9.07 -18.47
C MET A 421 -1.96 -9.98 -18.61
N LEU A 422 -3.09 -9.60 -18.01
CA LEU A 422 -4.34 -10.38 -18.09
C LEU A 422 -5.00 -10.29 -19.48
N LEU A 423 -4.93 -9.13 -20.13
CA LEU A 423 -5.50 -8.94 -21.47
C LEU A 423 -4.77 -9.74 -22.55
N ASP A 424 -3.44 -9.90 -22.43
CA ASP A 424 -2.65 -10.73 -23.36
C ASP A 424 -3.11 -12.19 -23.40
N HIS A 425 -3.76 -12.67 -22.34
CA HIS A 425 -4.26 -14.03 -22.20
C HIS A 425 -5.78 -14.16 -22.48
N CYS A 426 -6.48 -13.06 -22.73
CA CYS A 426 -7.93 -13.04 -22.93
C CYS A 426 -8.29 -12.93 -24.43
N MET A 427 -9.04 -13.91 -24.96
CA MET A 427 -9.46 -13.91 -26.37
C MET A 427 -10.59 -12.94 -26.72
N GLN A 428 -11.13 -12.20 -25.74
CA GLN A 428 -12.28 -11.31 -25.91
C GLN A 428 -11.86 -9.86 -25.67
N ASN A 429 -12.29 -8.95 -26.55
CA ASN A 429 -12.10 -7.50 -26.40
C ASN A 429 -12.96 -6.95 -25.24
N VAL A 430 -12.58 -7.26 -24.01
CA VAL A 430 -13.23 -6.76 -22.79
C VAL A 430 -12.41 -5.60 -22.25
N THR A 431 -13.02 -4.41 -22.18
CA THR A 431 -12.38 -3.25 -21.57
C THR A 431 -12.57 -3.30 -20.06
N ILE A 432 -11.52 -3.67 -19.32
CA ILE A 432 -11.51 -3.65 -17.85
C ILE A 432 -11.01 -2.27 -17.38
N PRO A 433 -11.78 -1.50 -16.61
CA PRO A 433 -11.29 -0.25 -16.05
C PRO A 433 -10.12 -0.47 -15.09
N THR A 434 -9.02 0.26 -15.25
CA THR A 434 -7.85 0.20 -14.35
C THR A 434 -8.24 0.46 -12.88
N SER A 435 -9.24 1.29 -12.62
CA SER A 435 -9.75 1.55 -11.27
C SER A 435 -10.31 0.28 -10.58
N LYS A 436 -10.88 -0.66 -11.35
CA LYS A 436 -11.37 -1.94 -10.82
C LYS A 436 -10.24 -2.92 -10.55
N VAL A 437 -9.19 -2.90 -11.37
CA VAL A 437 -7.97 -3.68 -11.08
C VAL A 437 -7.27 -3.14 -9.84
N LEU A 438 -7.19 -1.80 -9.69
CA LEU A 438 -6.67 -1.16 -8.49
C LEU A 438 -7.46 -1.56 -7.24
N GLU A 439 -8.80 -1.55 -7.33
CA GLU A 439 -9.68 -2.02 -6.25
C GLU A 439 -9.41 -3.48 -5.88
N ALA A 440 -9.18 -4.35 -6.87
CA ALA A 440 -8.91 -5.77 -6.66
C ALA A 440 -7.56 -6.05 -5.97
N ILE A 441 -6.54 -5.21 -6.20
CA ILE A 441 -5.21 -5.34 -5.56
C ILE A 441 -5.10 -4.58 -4.24
N THR A 442 -6.14 -3.86 -3.80
CA THR A 442 -6.13 -3.09 -2.54
C THR A 442 -6.82 -3.86 -1.42
N THR A 443 -6.04 -4.19 -0.39
CA THR A 443 -6.56 -4.88 0.80
C THR A 443 -7.27 -3.90 1.73
N LYS A 444 -8.23 -4.40 2.52
CA LYS A 444 -8.92 -3.59 3.55
C LYS A 444 -7.98 -3.02 4.62
N LYS A 445 -6.83 -3.67 4.86
CA LYS A 445 -5.82 -3.19 5.81
C LYS A 445 -5.20 -1.86 5.39
N CYS A 446 -5.26 -1.50 4.10
CA CYS A 446 -4.79 -0.20 3.60
C CYS A 446 -5.65 0.98 4.10
N GLN A 447 -6.87 0.73 4.60
CA GLN A 447 -7.80 1.76 5.09
C GLN A 447 -8.13 2.85 4.05
N GLU A 448 -8.09 2.48 2.77
CA GLU A 448 -8.45 3.36 1.66
C GLU A 448 -9.98 3.36 1.42
N GLY A 449 -10.41 4.22 0.50
CA GLY A 449 -11.83 4.39 0.19
C GLY A 449 -12.49 3.24 -0.56
N PHE A 450 -11.70 2.30 -1.07
CA PHE A 450 -12.09 1.14 -1.85
C PHE A 450 -11.21 -0.05 -1.43
N HIS A 451 -11.67 -1.29 -1.65
CA HIS A 451 -10.95 -2.51 -1.29
C HIS A 451 -11.58 -3.74 -1.95
N LEU A 452 -10.81 -4.83 -2.00
CA LEU A 452 -11.15 -6.03 -2.76
C LEU A 452 -12.33 -6.87 -2.24
N GLU A 453 -12.80 -6.70 -0.99
CA GLU A 453 -13.79 -7.61 -0.37
C GLU A 453 -15.05 -7.85 -1.22
N SER A 454 -15.55 -6.79 -1.88
CA SER A 454 -16.73 -6.91 -2.74
C SER A 454 -16.46 -7.73 -4.00
N LEU A 455 -15.28 -7.53 -4.60
CA LEU A 455 -14.84 -8.24 -5.80
C LEU A 455 -14.46 -9.69 -5.48
N GLU A 456 -13.84 -9.93 -4.32
CA GLU A 456 -13.53 -11.26 -3.80
C GLU A 456 -14.82 -12.07 -3.58
N THR A 457 -15.83 -11.48 -2.94
CA THR A 457 -17.11 -12.17 -2.68
C THR A 457 -17.80 -12.59 -3.98
N LEU A 458 -17.77 -11.71 -4.99
CA LEU A 458 -18.32 -12.01 -6.31
C LEU A 458 -17.48 -13.07 -7.05
N GLY A 459 -16.16 -12.92 -7.02
CA GLY A 459 -15.21 -13.83 -7.64
C GLY A 459 -15.27 -15.24 -7.07
N ASP A 460 -15.35 -15.39 -5.74
CA ASP A 460 -15.51 -16.67 -5.06
C ASP A 460 -16.80 -17.38 -5.45
N SER A 461 -17.91 -16.63 -5.51
CA SER A 461 -19.21 -17.16 -5.95
C SER A 461 -19.15 -17.62 -7.42
N PHE A 462 -18.54 -16.82 -8.29
CA PHE A 462 -18.38 -17.15 -9.70
C PHE A 462 -17.47 -18.36 -9.92
N LEU A 463 -16.32 -18.41 -9.24
CA LEU A 463 -15.36 -19.51 -9.34
C LEU A 463 -15.99 -20.82 -8.86
N LYS A 464 -16.72 -20.80 -7.74
CA LYS A 464 -17.50 -21.95 -7.26
C LYS A 464 -18.52 -22.41 -8.28
N TYR A 465 -19.26 -21.48 -8.89
CA TYR A 465 -20.24 -21.79 -9.92
C TYR A 465 -19.59 -22.41 -11.17
N ALA A 466 -18.55 -21.78 -11.71
CA ALA A 466 -17.86 -22.23 -12.92
C ALA A 466 -17.20 -23.60 -12.72
N ALA A 467 -16.49 -23.81 -11.60
CA ALA A 467 -15.88 -25.09 -11.26
C ALA A 467 -16.95 -26.18 -11.09
N SER A 468 -18.06 -25.88 -10.41
CA SER A 468 -19.16 -26.83 -10.22
C SER A 468 -19.81 -27.20 -11.56
N GLN A 469 -20.05 -26.22 -12.43
CA GLN A 469 -20.66 -26.45 -13.74
C GLN A 469 -19.75 -27.29 -14.64
N GLN A 470 -18.44 -27.02 -14.64
CA GLN A 470 -17.47 -27.79 -15.40
C GLN A 470 -17.40 -29.23 -14.90
N LEU A 471 -17.23 -29.44 -13.59
CA LEU A 471 -17.15 -30.78 -13.00
C LEU A 471 -18.44 -31.58 -13.24
N PHE A 472 -19.60 -30.95 -13.10
CA PHE A 472 -20.89 -31.60 -13.35
C PHE A 472 -21.05 -32.06 -14.80
N LYS A 473 -20.58 -31.25 -15.77
CA LYS A 473 -20.61 -31.62 -17.19
C LYS A 473 -19.60 -32.71 -17.55
N THR A 474 -18.40 -32.67 -16.97
CA THR A 474 -17.32 -33.61 -17.26
C THR A 474 -17.54 -34.98 -16.61
N TYR A 475 -18.07 -35.02 -15.39
CA TYR A 475 -18.18 -36.23 -14.57
C TYR A 475 -19.63 -36.60 -14.25
N GLN A 476 -20.43 -36.91 -15.28
CA GLN A 476 -21.88 -37.15 -15.15
C GLN A 476 -22.25 -38.32 -14.24
N ASN A 477 -21.37 -39.32 -14.11
CA ASN A 477 -21.61 -40.52 -13.30
C ASN A 477 -21.12 -40.38 -11.85
N HIS A 478 -20.47 -39.25 -11.51
CA HIS A 478 -19.94 -39.03 -10.16
C HIS A 478 -21.03 -38.47 -9.26
N HIS A 479 -21.14 -39.02 -8.05
CA HIS A 479 -22.05 -38.51 -7.04
C HIS A 479 -21.53 -37.20 -6.39
N GLU A 480 -22.40 -36.48 -5.68
CA GLU A 480 -22.10 -35.18 -5.06
C GLU A 480 -20.84 -35.16 -4.18
N GLY A 481 -20.59 -36.19 -3.38
CA GLY A 481 -19.41 -36.23 -2.49
C GLY A 481 -18.08 -36.17 -3.25
N LEU A 482 -17.97 -36.97 -4.32
CA LEU A 482 -16.79 -37.05 -5.18
C LEU A 482 -16.59 -35.75 -5.98
N LEU A 483 -17.69 -35.18 -6.49
CA LEU A 483 -17.67 -33.87 -7.15
C LEU A 483 -17.24 -32.76 -6.17
N SER A 484 -17.66 -32.83 -4.91
CA SER A 484 -17.27 -31.87 -3.87
C SER A 484 -15.79 -31.94 -3.56
N VAL A 485 -15.23 -33.15 -3.39
CA VAL A 485 -13.78 -33.35 -3.17
C VAL A 485 -12.97 -32.82 -4.36
N LYS A 486 -13.40 -33.14 -5.59
CA LYS A 486 -12.73 -32.63 -6.82
C LYS A 486 -12.84 -31.12 -6.95
N LYS A 487 -13.99 -30.54 -6.60
CA LYS A 487 -14.20 -29.09 -6.59
C LYS A 487 -13.26 -28.43 -5.59
N ASP A 488 -13.25 -28.89 -4.35
CA ASP A 488 -12.43 -28.33 -3.28
C ASP A 488 -10.93 -28.44 -3.61
N ARG A 489 -10.50 -29.50 -4.32
CA ARG A 489 -9.13 -29.61 -4.83
C ARG A 489 -8.77 -28.49 -5.80
N ILE A 490 -9.68 -28.06 -6.67
CA ILE A 490 -9.44 -27.01 -7.67
C ILE A 490 -9.53 -25.62 -7.02
N ILE A 491 -10.50 -25.39 -6.12
CA ILE A 491 -10.79 -24.05 -5.57
C ILE A 491 -10.23 -23.82 -4.15
N SER A 492 -9.45 -24.76 -3.60
CA SER A 492 -8.84 -24.58 -2.28
C SER A 492 -7.87 -23.40 -2.29
N ASN A 493 -7.73 -22.75 -1.12
CA ASN A 493 -6.79 -21.64 -0.95
C ASN A 493 -5.36 -22.03 -1.36
N ALA A 494 -4.92 -23.26 -1.05
CA ALA A 494 -3.60 -23.75 -1.42
C ALA A 494 -3.44 -23.86 -2.95
N ALA A 495 -4.43 -24.45 -3.64
CA ALA A 495 -4.39 -24.58 -5.10
C ALA A 495 -4.44 -23.22 -5.81
N LEU A 496 -5.32 -22.32 -5.36
CA LEU A 496 -5.44 -20.97 -5.95
C LEU A 496 -4.22 -20.10 -5.66
N CYS A 497 -3.64 -20.22 -4.46
CA CYS A 497 -2.42 -19.51 -4.11
C CYS A 497 -1.24 -19.98 -4.97
N LYS A 498 -1.05 -21.30 -5.10
CA LYS A 498 -0.01 -21.87 -5.98
C LYS A 498 -0.18 -21.40 -7.43
N LEU A 499 -1.41 -21.45 -7.95
CA LEU A 499 -1.72 -20.96 -9.29
C LEU A 499 -1.38 -19.46 -9.43
N GLY A 500 -1.71 -18.63 -8.43
CA GLY A 500 -1.35 -17.22 -8.41
C GLY A 500 0.16 -16.99 -8.46
N CYS A 501 0.92 -17.74 -7.66
CA CYS A 501 2.38 -17.69 -7.64
C CYS A 501 3.00 -18.13 -8.98
N ASP A 502 2.48 -19.21 -9.59
CA ASP A 502 2.94 -19.70 -10.90
C ASP A 502 2.74 -18.66 -12.01
N HIS A 503 1.65 -17.89 -11.91
CA HIS A 503 1.36 -16.77 -12.81
C HIS A 503 2.08 -15.46 -12.45
N LYS A 504 2.95 -15.47 -11.43
CA LYS A 504 3.67 -14.28 -10.92
C LYS A 504 2.74 -13.13 -10.58
N LEU A 505 1.55 -13.45 -10.09
CA LEU A 505 0.65 -12.46 -9.51
C LEU A 505 1.24 -12.07 -8.13
N PRO A 506 1.41 -10.76 -7.87
CA PRO A 506 2.04 -10.26 -6.65
C PRO A 506 1.24 -10.54 -5.37
#